data_AF-A0A1I5BF62-F1
#
_entry.id   AF-A0A1I5BF62-F1
#
_cell.length_a   1.000
_cell.length_b   1.000
_cell.length_c   1.000
_cell.angle_alpha   90.00
_cell.angle_beta   90.00
_cell.angle_gamma   90.00
#
_symmetry.space_group_name_H-M   'P 1'
#
loop_
_entity.id
_entity.type
_entity.pdbx_description
1 polymer ?
#
loop_
_entity_poly.entity_id
_entity_poly.type
_entity_poly.pdbx_seq_one_letter_code
_entity_poly.pdbx_strand_id
1 'polypeptide(L)'
;MTVLARIRWCLAILPLLCDPSPAYRPLVTKFLLSLHVLAAIVAVGPVTVAASMFPPSARKALAEPDSERAVSAVRLLHRICRVYGGVGIAVPVLGFATALSMGVLKDAWLIVSMLLTALAAMVLLALVLPRQEEILEGIGGTAVDAGTTARLAMFTGLFNLLWATVTILMIVRPGSTTGA
;
A
#
# COMPACT_ATOMS: atom_id res chain seq x y z
N MET A 1 -18.01 -15.09 -31.51
CA MET A 1 -18.06 -16.07 -30.40
C MET A 1 -17.59 -15.52 -29.04
N THR A 2 -17.07 -14.29 -28.96
CA THR A 2 -16.51 -13.68 -27.73
C THR A 2 -17.50 -12.84 -26.91
N VAL A 3 -18.50 -12.22 -27.56
CA VAL A 3 -19.49 -11.35 -26.88
C VAL A 3 -20.54 -12.17 -26.11
N LEU A 4 -21.05 -13.26 -26.72
CA LEU A 4 -21.98 -14.18 -26.06
C LEU A 4 -21.35 -14.88 -24.85
N ALA A 5 -20.05 -15.19 -24.88
CA ALA A 5 -19.34 -15.76 -23.74
C ALA A 5 -19.19 -14.77 -22.57
N ARG A 6 -18.95 -13.48 -22.85
CA ARG A 6 -18.94 -12.41 -21.84
C ARG A 6 -20.31 -12.12 -21.25
N ILE A 7 -21.37 -12.14 -22.07
CA ILE A 7 -22.76 -11.95 -21.60
C ILE A 7 -23.19 -13.14 -20.73
N ARG A 8 -22.83 -14.38 -21.10
CA ARG A 8 -23.07 -15.57 -20.28
C ARG A 8 -22.27 -15.56 -18.97
N TRP A 9 -21.06 -15.00 -18.98
CA TRP A 9 -20.26 -14.76 -17.78
C TRP A 9 -20.89 -13.70 -16.85
N CYS A 10 -21.35 -12.57 -17.39
CA CYS A 10 -22.06 -11.55 -16.61
C CYS A 10 -23.39 -12.06 -16.04
N LEU A 11 -24.17 -12.81 -16.81
CA LEU A 11 -25.43 -13.42 -16.36
C LEU A 11 -25.25 -14.59 -15.38
N ALA A 12 -24.07 -15.22 -15.33
CA ALA A 12 -23.74 -16.24 -14.33
C ALA A 12 -23.25 -15.64 -13.00
N ILE A 13 -22.66 -14.43 -13.03
CA ILE A 13 -22.20 -13.72 -11.83
C ILE A 13 -23.33 -12.91 -11.17
N LEU A 14 -24.29 -12.41 -11.96
CA LEU A 14 -25.38 -11.57 -11.46
C LEU A 14 -26.29 -12.26 -10.41
N PRO A 15 -26.63 -13.57 -10.52
CA PRO A 15 -27.38 -14.28 -9.48
C PRO A 15 -26.56 -14.56 -8.22
N LEU A 16 -25.23 -14.68 -8.36
CA LEU A 16 -24.28 -14.90 -7.25
C LEU A 16 -24.13 -13.68 -6.33
N LEU A 17 -24.51 -12.49 -6.80
CA LEU A 17 -24.55 -11.26 -6.01
C LEU A 17 -25.92 -11.01 -5.35
N CYS A 18 -26.96 -11.79 -5.69
CA CYS A 18 -28.36 -11.45 -5.38
C CYS A 18 -29.16 -12.56 -4.66
N ASP A 19 -28.54 -13.67 -4.25
CA ASP A 19 -29.20 -14.78 -3.53
C ASP A 19 -28.81 -14.81 -2.02
N PRO A 20 -29.76 -14.63 -1.09
CA PRO A 20 -29.49 -14.54 0.36
C PRO A 20 -29.43 -15.91 1.05
N SER A 21 -28.88 -16.94 0.39
CA SER A 21 -28.69 -18.26 1.00
C SER A 21 -27.55 -18.26 2.04
N PRO A 22 -27.57 -19.14 3.07
CA PRO A 22 -26.53 -19.21 4.12
C PRO A 22 -25.11 -19.49 3.58
N ALA A 23 -24.97 -19.93 2.33
CA ALA A 23 -23.70 -20.13 1.63
C ALA A 23 -23.08 -18.82 1.08
N TYR A 24 -23.83 -17.72 0.98
CA TYR A 24 -23.36 -16.44 0.42
C TYR A 24 -22.36 -15.72 1.34
N ARG A 25 -22.66 -15.67 2.65
CA ARG A 25 -21.78 -15.01 3.64
C ARG A 25 -20.33 -15.51 3.62
N PRO A 26 -20.05 -16.83 3.67
CA PRO A 26 -18.67 -17.32 3.62
C PRO A 26 -18.00 -17.07 2.27
N LEU A 27 -18.75 -17.02 1.16
CA LEU A 27 -18.20 -16.68 -0.15
C LEU A 27 -17.76 -15.22 -0.22
N VAL A 28 -18.61 -14.29 0.25
CA VAL A 28 -18.30 -12.86 0.30
C VAL A 28 -17.09 -12.57 1.16
N THR A 29 -17.00 -13.17 2.36
CA THR A 29 -15.84 -12.99 3.24
C THR A 29 -14.54 -13.46 2.59
N LYS A 30 -14.54 -14.63 1.95
CA LYS A 30 -13.35 -15.14 1.23
C LYS A 30 -12.96 -14.22 0.09
N PHE A 31 -13.95 -13.73 -0.67
CA PHE A 31 -13.71 -12.79 -1.76
C PHE A 31 -13.11 -11.47 -1.27
N LEU A 32 -13.70 -10.86 -0.23
CA LEU A 32 -13.18 -9.62 0.38
C LEU A 32 -11.77 -9.80 0.92
N LEU A 33 -11.51 -10.91 1.61
CA LEU A 33 -10.17 -11.24 2.12
C LEU A 33 -9.16 -11.40 0.98
N SER A 34 -9.49 -12.15 -0.07
CA SER A 34 -8.62 -12.30 -1.25
C SER A 34 -8.34 -10.95 -1.91
N LEU A 35 -9.36 -10.11 -2.07
CA LEU A 35 -9.20 -8.79 -2.66
C LEU A 35 -8.35 -7.86 -1.78
N HIS A 36 -8.53 -7.90 -0.45
CA HIS A 36 -7.72 -7.17 0.51
C HIS A 36 -6.23 -7.56 0.41
N VAL A 37 -5.93 -8.86 0.40
CA VAL A 37 -4.56 -9.36 0.31
C VAL A 37 -3.94 -9.00 -1.04
N LEU A 38 -4.69 -9.14 -2.14
CA LEU A 38 -4.20 -8.77 -3.46
C LEU A 38 -3.91 -7.26 -3.55
N ALA A 39 -4.82 -6.43 -3.03
CA ALA A 39 -4.63 -4.99 -2.95
C ALA A 39 -3.38 -4.65 -2.10
N ALA A 40 -3.17 -5.31 -0.97
CA ALA A 40 -1.99 -5.14 -0.15
C ALA A 40 -0.69 -5.42 -0.92
N ILE A 41 -0.61 -6.55 -1.63
CA ILE A 41 0.58 -6.95 -2.38
C ILE A 41 0.85 -5.98 -3.55
N VAL A 42 -0.16 -5.72 -4.37
CA VAL A 42 -0.03 -4.93 -5.60
C VAL A 42 0.14 -3.44 -5.29
N ALA A 43 -0.50 -2.93 -4.24
CA ALA A 43 -0.37 -1.53 -3.86
C ALA A 43 0.95 -1.26 -3.14
N VAL A 44 1.25 -2.03 -2.08
CA VAL A 44 2.31 -1.66 -1.16
C VAL A 44 3.69 -2.13 -1.63
N GLY A 45 3.78 -3.25 -2.36
CA GLY A 45 5.04 -3.77 -2.90
C GLY A 45 5.82 -2.74 -3.76
N PRO A 46 5.19 -2.12 -4.76
CA PRO A 46 5.84 -1.08 -5.55
C PRO A 46 6.25 0.15 -4.74
N VAL A 47 5.45 0.56 -3.74
CA VAL A 47 5.74 1.71 -2.87
C VAL A 47 6.98 1.46 -2.01
N THR A 48 7.09 0.30 -1.38
CA THR A 48 8.23 -0.02 -0.50
C THR A 48 9.54 -0.02 -1.29
N VAL A 49 9.55 -0.63 -2.48
CA VAL A 49 10.71 -0.65 -3.37
C VAL A 49 11.06 0.76 -3.84
N ALA A 50 10.08 1.49 -4.40
CA ALA A 50 10.32 2.80 -4.98
C ALA A 50 10.78 3.82 -3.91
N ALA A 51 10.14 3.83 -2.75
CA ALA A 51 10.53 4.70 -1.65
C ALA A 51 11.96 4.38 -1.17
N SER A 52 12.33 3.10 -1.08
CA SER A 52 13.67 2.70 -0.60
C SER A 52 14.78 3.01 -1.60
N MET A 53 14.49 2.97 -2.89
CA MET A 53 15.43 3.35 -3.96
C MET A 53 15.54 4.86 -4.15
N PHE A 54 14.58 5.64 -3.64
CA PHE A 54 14.54 7.09 -3.85
C PHE A 54 15.75 7.82 -3.23
N PRO A 55 16.09 7.69 -1.94
CA PRO A 55 17.21 8.43 -1.34
C PRO A 55 18.57 8.29 -2.07
N PRO A 56 19.06 7.07 -2.42
CA PRO A 56 20.31 6.95 -3.17
C PRO A 56 20.19 7.50 -4.60
N SER A 57 19.06 7.32 -5.28
CA SER A 57 18.84 7.86 -6.63
C SER A 57 18.80 9.39 -6.60
N ALA A 58 18.19 9.97 -5.57
CA ALA A 58 18.12 11.40 -5.36
C ALA A 58 19.50 12.00 -5.08
N ARG A 59 20.32 11.38 -4.23
CA ARG A 59 21.72 11.82 -4.02
C ARG A 59 22.51 11.81 -5.33
N LYS A 60 22.31 10.81 -6.19
CA LYS A 60 22.95 10.76 -7.50
C LYS A 60 22.48 11.90 -8.41
N ALA A 61 21.17 12.14 -8.50
CA ALA A 61 20.61 13.21 -9.31
C ALA A 61 21.02 14.62 -8.81
N LEU A 62 21.23 14.79 -7.50
CA LEU A 62 21.76 16.04 -6.93
C LEU A 62 23.25 16.24 -7.21
N ALA A 63 24.04 15.16 -7.29
CA ALA A 63 25.47 15.21 -7.64
C ALA A 63 25.72 15.41 -9.15
N GLU A 64 24.77 14.95 -9.98
CA GLU A 64 24.81 15.09 -11.45
C GLU A 64 23.53 15.79 -11.97
N PRO A 65 23.30 17.09 -11.69
CA PRO A 65 22.04 17.76 -12.02
C PRO A 65 21.73 17.80 -13.52
N ASP A 66 22.75 17.88 -14.37
CA ASP A 66 22.61 17.91 -15.84
C ASP A 66 22.30 16.53 -16.44
N SER A 67 22.31 15.47 -15.63
CA SER A 67 22.02 14.10 -16.06
C SER A 67 20.52 13.86 -16.11
N GLU A 68 19.91 14.06 -17.29
CA GLU A 68 18.49 13.78 -17.52
C GLU A 68 18.08 12.36 -17.09
N ARG A 69 18.98 11.38 -17.25
CA ARG A 69 18.77 10.00 -16.82
C ARG A 69 18.63 9.87 -15.31
N ALA A 70 19.47 10.57 -14.53
CA ALA A 70 19.39 10.53 -13.08
C ALA A 70 18.12 11.22 -12.58
N VAL A 71 17.79 12.38 -13.15
CA VAL A 71 16.59 13.15 -12.79
C VAL A 71 15.30 12.38 -13.15
N SER A 72 15.22 11.80 -14.34
CA SER A 72 14.05 11.02 -14.78
C SER A 72 13.80 9.78 -13.92
N ALA A 73 14.86 9.10 -13.46
CA ALA A 73 14.73 7.97 -12.53
C ALA A 73 14.07 8.40 -11.21
N VAL A 74 14.49 9.53 -10.62
CA VAL A 74 13.91 10.05 -9.36
C VAL A 74 12.45 10.45 -9.55
N ARG A 75 12.10 11.11 -10.67
CA ARG A 75 10.71 11.44 -11.00
C ARG A 75 9.82 10.20 -11.14
N LEU A 76 10.33 9.14 -11.76
CA LEU A 76 9.61 7.87 -11.87
C LEU A 76 9.34 7.25 -10.50
N LEU A 77 10.36 7.20 -9.63
CA LEU A 77 10.22 6.66 -8.27
C LEU A 77 9.17 7.44 -7.47
N HIS A 78 9.21 8.77 -7.51
CA HIS A 78 8.19 9.61 -6.87
C HIS A 78 6.78 9.35 -7.43
N ARG A 79 6.65 9.23 -8.75
CA ARG A 79 5.37 8.92 -9.39
C ARG A 79 4.81 7.57 -8.93
N ILE A 80 5.66 6.54 -8.84
CA ILE A 80 5.27 5.23 -8.31
C ILE A 80 4.77 5.38 -6.86
N CYS A 81 5.54 6.05 -5.99
CA CYS A 81 5.13 6.32 -4.61
C CYS A 81 3.78 7.04 -4.52
N ARG A 82 3.53 8.07 -5.35
CA ARG A 82 2.26 8.82 -5.35
C ARG A 82 1.08 7.99 -5.83
N VAL A 83 1.22 7.35 -6.99
CA VAL A 83 0.13 6.56 -7.59
C VAL A 83 -0.22 5.38 -6.70
N TYR A 84 0.78 4.58 -6.32
CA TYR A 84 0.54 3.40 -5.51
C TYR A 84 0.26 3.73 -4.04
N GLY A 85 0.74 4.86 -3.53
CA GLY A 85 0.32 5.40 -2.23
C GLY A 85 -1.18 5.71 -2.20
N GLY A 86 -1.71 6.31 -3.28
CA GLY A 86 -3.15 6.51 -3.44
C GLY A 86 -3.94 5.20 -3.58
N VAL A 87 -3.45 4.26 -4.41
CA VAL A 87 -4.05 2.91 -4.54
C VAL A 87 -4.03 2.16 -3.21
N GLY A 88 -3.02 2.42 -2.37
CA GLY A 88 -2.87 1.84 -1.03
C GLY A 88 -4.06 2.08 -0.10
N ILE A 89 -4.88 3.10 -0.34
CA ILE A 89 -6.13 3.34 0.41
C ILE A 89 -7.13 2.17 0.27
N ALA A 90 -7.07 1.41 -0.82
CA ALA A 90 -7.88 0.21 -0.97
C ALA A 90 -7.60 -0.81 0.15
N VAL A 91 -6.38 -0.89 0.67
CA VAL A 91 -5.97 -1.85 1.70
C VAL A 91 -6.77 -1.68 3.00
N PRO A 92 -6.76 -0.52 3.68
CA PRO A 92 -7.56 -0.34 4.90
C PRO A 92 -9.07 -0.39 4.63
N VAL A 93 -9.55 0.09 3.48
CA VAL A 93 -10.97 0.01 3.11
C VAL A 93 -11.44 -1.44 3.01
N LEU A 94 -10.72 -2.26 2.24
CA LEU A 94 -11.02 -3.68 2.08
C LEU A 94 -10.79 -4.45 3.38
N GLY A 95 -9.77 -4.09 4.15
CA GLY A 95 -9.48 -4.71 5.44
C GLY A 95 -10.61 -4.48 6.45
N PHE A 96 -11.12 -3.25 6.52
CA PHE A 96 -12.26 -2.90 7.35
C PHE A 96 -13.53 -3.63 6.90
N ALA A 97 -13.83 -3.67 5.60
CA ALA A 97 -14.95 -4.43 5.06
C ALA A 97 -14.86 -5.93 5.38
N THR A 98 -13.65 -6.50 5.26
CA THR A 98 -13.39 -7.90 5.62
C THR A 98 -13.64 -8.13 7.11
N ALA A 99 -13.12 -7.26 7.98
CA ALA A 99 -13.30 -7.35 9.43
C ALA A 99 -14.77 -7.25 9.87
N LEU A 100 -15.54 -6.35 9.26
CA LEU A 100 -16.99 -6.26 9.45
C LEU A 100 -17.68 -7.57 9.07
N SER A 101 -17.32 -8.17 7.93
CA SER A 101 -17.91 -9.43 7.47
C SER A 101 -17.59 -10.63 8.38
N MET A 102 -16.42 -10.60 9.02
CA MET A 102 -15.94 -11.65 9.93
C MET A 102 -16.36 -11.43 11.39
N GLY A 103 -16.88 -10.24 11.74
CA GLY A 103 -17.30 -9.92 13.11
C GLY A 103 -16.15 -9.69 14.11
N VAL A 104 -14.92 -9.48 13.63
CA VAL A 104 -13.69 -9.42 14.45
C VAL A 104 -13.21 -8.00 14.77
N LEU A 105 -14.04 -6.97 14.55
CA LEU A 105 -13.65 -5.56 14.73
C LEU A 105 -13.14 -5.20 16.14
N LYS A 106 -13.52 -5.97 17.16
CA LYS A 106 -13.15 -5.72 18.56
C LYS A 106 -11.88 -6.46 18.98
N ASP A 107 -11.31 -7.28 18.11
CA ASP A 107 -10.13 -8.06 18.42
C ASP A 107 -8.91 -7.14 18.59
N ALA A 108 -8.17 -7.32 19.68
CA ALA A 108 -7.03 -6.48 20.01
C ALA A 108 -5.97 -6.46 18.89
N TRP A 109 -5.68 -7.62 18.28
CA TRP A 109 -4.71 -7.73 17.18
C TRP A 109 -5.12 -6.90 15.96
N LEU A 110 -6.42 -6.82 15.66
CA LEU A 110 -6.94 -6.06 14.54
C LEU A 110 -6.92 -4.57 14.84
N ILE A 111 -7.33 -4.16 16.04
CA ILE A 111 -7.27 -2.75 16.47
C ILE A 111 -5.84 -2.23 16.38
N VAL A 112 -4.87 -2.99 16.91
CA VAL A 112 -3.43 -2.65 16.81
C VAL A 112 -3.01 -2.55 15.35
N SER A 113 -3.42 -3.49 14.50
CA SER A 113 -3.10 -3.45 13.07
C SER A 113 -3.69 -2.23 12.35
N MET A 114 -4.92 -1.81 12.69
CA MET A 114 -5.54 -0.62 12.12
C MET A 114 -4.79 0.65 12.52
N LEU A 115 -4.37 0.76 13.79
CA LEU A 115 -3.56 1.88 14.27
C LEU A 115 -2.19 1.92 13.59
N LEU A 116 -1.50 0.78 13.48
CA LEU A 116 -0.22 0.70 12.77
C LEU A 116 -0.35 1.03 11.28
N THR A 117 -1.46 0.64 10.65
CA THR A 117 -1.75 0.99 9.25
C THR A 117 -1.98 2.49 9.09
N ALA A 118 -2.71 3.12 10.01
CA ALA A 118 -2.90 4.57 10.01
C ALA A 118 -1.57 5.31 10.21
N LEU A 119 -0.71 4.83 11.11
CA LEU A 119 0.64 5.36 11.30
C LEU A 119 1.50 5.18 10.05
N ALA A 120 1.47 4.01 9.41
CA ALA A 120 2.20 3.78 8.17
C ALA A 120 1.74 4.73 7.05
N ALA A 121 0.43 4.92 6.90
CA ALA A 121 -0.14 5.87 5.95
C ALA A 121 0.28 7.32 6.27
N MET A 122 0.28 7.72 7.54
CA MET A 122 0.78 9.02 7.98
C MET A 122 2.25 9.20 7.62
N VAL A 123 3.11 8.22 7.92
CA VAL A 123 4.55 8.29 7.60
C VAL A 123 4.72 8.43 6.08
N LEU A 124 4.01 7.64 5.27
CA LEU A 124 4.13 7.72 3.82
C LEU A 124 3.65 9.08 3.27
N LEU A 125 2.43 9.49 3.63
CA LEU A 125 1.75 10.64 3.03
C LEU A 125 2.24 11.97 3.57
N ALA A 126 2.54 12.06 4.87
CA ALA A 126 2.94 13.30 5.52
C ALA A 126 4.46 13.43 5.69
N LEU A 127 5.20 12.31 5.72
CA LEU A 127 6.65 12.36 5.96
C LEU A 127 7.49 12.03 4.73
N VAL A 128 7.13 11.00 3.97
CA VAL A 128 7.91 10.53 2.81
C VAL A 128 7.59 11.34 1.56
N LEU A 129 6.32 11.39 1.13
CA LEU A 129 5.93 12.04 -0.13
C LEU A 129 6.30 13.53 -0.21
N PRO A 130 6.05 14.36 0.82
CA PRO A 130 6.39 15.79 0.74
C PRO A 130 7.90 16.01 0.64
N ARG A 131 8.70 15.22 1.36
CA ARG A 131 10.17 15.29 1.29
C ARG A 131 10.73 14.82 -0.05
N GLN A 132 10.08 13.86 -0.71
CA GLN A 132 10.44 13.49 -2.09
C GLN A 132 10.18 14.64 -3.06
N GLU A 133 9.08 15.37 -2.87
CA GLU A 133 8.71 16.55 -3.66
C GLU A 133 9.69 17.71 -3.43
N GLU A 134 9.99 18.05 -2.18
CA GLU A 134 11.03 19.05 -1.82
C GLU A 134 12.39 18.76 -2.50
N ILE A 135 12.82 17.48 -2.48
CA ILE A 135 14.08 17.09 -3.12
C ILE A 135 14.00 17.25 -4.63
N LEU A 136 12.89 16.86 -5.26
CA LEU A 136 12.69 16.98 -6.70
C LEU A 136 12.68 18.45 -7.18
N GLU A 137 12.12 19.34 -6.37
CA GLU A 137 12.12 20.79 -6.63
C GLU A 137 13.52 21.40 -6.48
N GLY A 138 14.35 20.85 -5.59
CA GLY A 138 15.73 21.31 -5.41
C GLY A 138 16.71 20.89 -6.51
N ILE A 139 16.39 19.83 -7.28
CA ILE A 139 17.21 19.39 -8.41
C ILE A 139 17.25 20.51 -9.47
N GLY A 140 18.42 21.11 -9.68
CA GLY A 140 18.67 22.11 -10.71
C GLY A 140 18.51 23.58 -10.27
N GLY A 141 18.33 23.86 -8.97
CA GLY A 141 18.16 25.25 -8.52
C GLY A 141 18.54 25.57 -7.07
N THR A 142 18.46 24.63 -6.13
CA THR A 142 18.80 24.87 -4.72
C THR A 142 19.60 23.72 -4.10
N ALA A 143 20.53 24.04 -3.22
CA ALA A 143 21.31 23.03 -2.51
C ALA A 143 20.41 22.27 -1.52
N VAL A 144 20.10 21.02 -1.82
CA VAL A 144 19.42 20.12 -0.89
C VAL A 144 20.43 19.59 0.11
N ASP A 145 20.20 19.83 1.40
CA ASP A 145 21.06 19.31 2.47
C ASP A 145 21.08 17.77 2.49
N ALA A 146 22.26 17.19 2.71
CA ALA A 146 22.45 15.74 2.80
C ALA A 146 21.57 15.12 3.91
N GLY A 147 21.35 15.85 5.01
CA GLY A 147 20.46 15.46 6.10
C GLY A 147 19.01 15.24 5.66
N THR A 148 18.52 15.94 4.64
CA THR A 148 17.17 15.75 4.09
C THR A 148 17.02 14.36 3.47
N THR A 149 18.01 13.94 2.66
CA THR A 149 17.99 12.60 2.04
C THR A 149 18.16 11.47 3.07
N ALA A 150 18.97 11.70 4.12
CA ALA A 150 19.14 10.74 5.21
C ALA A 150 17.85 10.59 6.04
N ARG A 151 17.19 11.70 6.39
CA ARG A 151 15.91 11.69 7.10
C ARG A 151 14.80 11.02 6.29
N LEU A 152 14.77 11.24 4.98
CA LEU A 152 13.86 10.52 4.08
C LEU A 152 14.11 9.00 4.09
N ALA A 153 15.38 8.57 4.08
CA ALA A 153 15.72 7.15 4.18
C ALA A 153 15.24 6.54 5.52
N MET A 154 15.39 7.26 6.63
CA MET A 154 14.88 6.81 7.94
C MET A 154 13.35 6.67 7.94
N PHE A 155 12.61 7.65 7.44
CA PHE A 155 11.14 7.56 7.38
C PHE A 155 10.65 6.46 6.44
N THR A 156 11.36 6.24 5.34
CA THR A 156 11.10 5.11 4.44
C THR A 156 11.32 3.78 5.15
N GLY A 157 12.40 3.65 5.91
CA GLY A 157 12.66 2.47 6.75
C GLY A 157 11.56 2.24 7.78
N LEU A 158 11.14 3.30 8.49
CA LEU A 158 10.03 3.24 9.45
C LEU A 158 8.72 2.80 8.79
N PHE A 159 8.38 3.35 7.62
CA PHE A 159 7.20 2.94 6.85
C PHE A 159 7.26 1.44 6.51
N ASN A 160 8.40 0.96 6.01
CA ASN A 160 8.58 -0.46 5.67
C ASN A 160 8.47 -1.37 6.90
N LEU A 161 9.01 -0.95 8.06
CA LEU A 161 8.91 -1.70 9.31
C LEU A 161 7.46 -1.76 9.81
N LEU A 162 6.75 -0.62 9.84
CA LEU A 162 5.33 -0.59 10.22
C LEU A 162 4.49 -1.51 9.33
N TRP A 163 4.73 -1.46 8.01
CA TRP A 163 4.07 -2.33 7.06
C TRP A 163 4.37 -3.82 7.29
N ALA A 164 5.64 -4.17 7.49
CA ALA A 164 6.05 -5.54 7.76
C ALA A 164 5.40 -6.07 9.06
N THR A 165 5.37 -5.25 10.11
CA THR A 165 4.69 -5.59 11.38
C THR A 165 3.20 -5.81 11.16
N VAL A 166 2.51 -4.92 10.44
CA VAL A 166 1.08 -5.10 10.08
C VAL A 166 0.85 -6.42 9.35
N THR A 167 1.71 -6.72 8.37
CA THR A 167 1.62 -7.96 7.59
C THR A 167 1.78 -9.20 8.49
N ILE A 168 2.79 -9.19 9.38
CA ILE A 168 3.00 -10.27 10.34
C ILE A 168 1.79 -10.43 11.26
N LEU A 169 1.25 -9.34 11.81
CA LEU A 169 0.06 -9.38 12.67
C LEU A 169 -1.16 -9.97 11.94
N MET A 170 -1.35 -9.63 10.67
CA MET A 170 -2.45 -10.14 9.83
C MET A 170 -2.31 -11.64 9.50
N ILE A 171 -1.08 -12.15 9.48
CA ILE A 171 -0.78 -13.58 9.27
C ILE A 171 -0.91 -14.37 10.58
N VAL A 172 -0.27 -13.90 11.65
CA VAL A 172 -0.20 -14.61 12.94
C VAL A 172 -1.53 -14.55 13.70
N ARG A 173 -2.25 -13.43 13.62
CA ARG A 173 -3.56 -13.19 14.29
C ARG A 173 -3.58 -13.66 15.76
N PRO A 174 -2.72 -13.09 16.61
CA PRO A 174 -2.61 -13.50 18.00
C PRO A 174 -3.96 -13.32 18.72
N GLY A 175 -4.49 -14.41 19.28
CA GLY A 175 -5.79 -14.43 19.97
C GLY A 175 -6.99 -14.88 19.12
N SER A 176 -6.81 -15.17 17.82
CA SER A 176 -7.81 -15.94 17.08
C SER A 176 -7.76 -17.42 17.51
N THR A 177 -8.90 -18.09 17.68
CA THR A 177 -9.00 -19.52 18.05
C THR A 177 -8.47 -20.49 16.98
N THR A 178 -7.66 -20.00 16.05
CA THR A 178 -6.96 -20.73 14.99
C THR A 178 -5.44 -20.69 15.18
N GLY A 179 -4.94 -20.36 16.38
CA GLY A 179 -3.53 -20.53 16.72
C GLY A 179 -3.13 -22.00 16.60
N ALA A 180 -2.15 -22.27 15.73
CA ALA A 180 -1.37 -23.50 15.76
C ALA A 180 -0.57 -23.59 17.07
#